data_AF-A0A8X6HU83-F1
#
_entry.id   AF-A0A8X6HU83-F1
#
_cell.length_a   1.000
_cell.length_b   1.000
_cell.length_c   1.000
_cell.angle_alpha   90.00
_cell.angle_beta   90.00
_cell.angle_gamma   90.00
#
_symmetry.space_group_name_H-M   'P 1'
#
loop_
_entity.id
_entity.type
_entity.pdbx_description
1 polymer ?
#
loop_
_entity_poly.entity_id
_entity_poly.type
_entity_poly.pdbx_seq_one_letter_code
_entity_poly.pdbx_strand_id
1 'polypeptide(L)'
;MAVIGIGAENSDDEVTQYQMGRYVSSNEAVWRIFSFPIHERHPSVVHLAVHLENGQRVYFTAQNAVQRAAQPPSTTLTSFFETCQNDDFAQTLLYSEMPKYYTWNQSSRRFIRRKQGKPVPGYTDVYSTDAIGRIYSVHPSNDECFYLRLLLVNVRGPTHHSNSYELLMVNCVDPTEKPVNVCNCLKMTLIGIKLSMML
;
A
#
# COMPACT_ATOMS: atom_id res chain seq x y z
N MET A 1 -6.51 -22.76 -35.12
CA MET A 1 -7.35 -21.75 -34.47
C MET A 1 -8.18 -21.11 -35.56
N ALA A 2 -9.49 -21.32 -35.59
CA ALA A 2 -10.36 -20.70 -36.58
C ALA A 2 -11.16 -19.61 -35.85
N VAL A 3 -10.89 -18.34 -36.20
CA VAL A 3 -11.75 -17.23 -35.82
C VAL A 3 -12.89 -17.26 -36.84
N ILE A 4 -14.08 -17.67 -36.40
CA ILE A 4 -15.28 -17.57 -37.22
C ILE A 4 -15.71 -16.10 -37.19
N GLY A 5 -15.26 -15.33 -38.19
CA GLY A 5 -15.75 -13.99 -38.42
C GLY A 5 -17.18 -14.08 -38.96
N ILE A 6 -18.17 -13.86 -38.11
CA ILE A 6 -19.55 -13.64 -38.57
C ILE A 6 -19.54 -12.22 -39.14
N GLY A 7 -19.55 -12.11 -40.47
CA GLY A 7 -19.55 -10.81 -41.16
C GLY A 7 -20.76 -9.99 -40.71
N ALA A 8 -20.51 -8.88 -40.02
CA ALA A 8 -21.54 -7.91 -39.71
C ALA A 8 -21.66 -6.93 -40.90
N GLU A 9 -22.88 -6.76 -41.41
CA GLU A 9 -23.24 -5.70 -42.37
C GLU A 9 -23.26 -4.33 -41.66
N ASN A 10 -22.09 -3.82 -41.24
CA ASN A 10 -21.78 -2.41 -40.95
C ASN A 10 -20.41 -2.36 -40.25
N SER A 11 -19.41 -1.81 -40.94
CA SER A 11 -18.01 -1.74 -40.52
C SER A 11 -17.72 -0.74 -39.38
N ASP A 12 -18.71 0.09 -39.00
CA ASP A 12 -18.47 1.31 -38.24
C ASP A 12 -19.02 1.26 -36.80
N ASP A 13 -19.58 0.12 -36.36
CA ASP A 13 -20.02 -0.08 -34.98
C ASP A 13 -19.00 -0.87 -34.15
N GLU A 14 -18.08 -0.13 -33.52
CA GLU A 14 -17.02 -0.66 -32.64
C GLU A 14 -17.59 -1.51 -31.50
N VAL A 15 -18.78 -1.17 -30.96
CA VAL A 15 -19.37 -1.86 -29.81
C VAL A 15 -19.78 -3.27 -30.20
N THR A 16 -20.47 -3.41 -31.33
CA THR A 16 -20.87 -4.72 -31.86
C THR A 16 -19.65 -5.54 -32.26
N GLN A 17 -18.66 -4.92 -32.89
CA GLN A 17 -17.41 -5.59 -33.26
C GLN A 17 -16.62 -6.10 -32.03
N TYR A 18 -16.58 -5.32 -30.95
CA TYR A 18 -15.96 -5.73 -29.68
C TYR A 18 -16.68 -6.91 -29.03
N GLN A 19 -18.02 -6.94 -29.07
CA GLN A 19 -18.80 -8.07 -28.54
C GLN A 19 -18.60 -9.34 -29.37
N MET A 20 -18.61 -9.22 -30.70
CA MET A 20 -18.44 -10.34 -31.63
C MET A 20 -17.02 -10.91 -31.63
N GLY A 21 -16.00 -10.08 -31.39
CA GLY A 21 -14.60 -10.50 -31.27
C GLY A 21 -14.25 -11.23 -29.97
N ARG A 22 -15.16 -11.25 -28.99
CA ARG A 22 -14.91 -11.81 -27.66
C ARG A 22 -15.11 -13.34 -27.67
N TYR A 23 -14.06 -14.07 -28.00
CA TYR A 23 -14.04 -15.51 -27.84
C TYR A 23 -13.90 -15.90 -26.35
N VAL A 24 -14.80 -16.76 -25.86
CA VAL A 24 -14.69 -17.43 -24.57
C VAL A 24 -14.65 -18.93 -24.85
N SER A 25 -13.61 -19.62 -24.37
CA SER A 25 -13.52 -21.08 -24.56
C SER A 25 -14.65 -21.79 -23.79
N SER A 26 -15.12 -22.94 -24.29
CA SER A 26 -16.19 -23.71 -23.63
C SER A 26 -15.84 -24.02 -22.17
N ASN A 27 -14.57 -24.30 -21.87
CA ASN A 27 -14.09 -24.57 -20.52
C ASN A 27 -14.19 -23.33 -19.62
N GLU A 28 -13.82 -22.15 -20.13
CA GLU A 28 -13.95 -20.89 -19.38
C GLU A 28 -15.42 -20.50 -19.15
N ALA A 29 -16.29 -20.74 -20.14
CA ALA A 29 -17.72 -20.49 -20.01
C ALA A 29 -18.35 -21.34 -18.90
N VAL A 30 -18.01 -22.63 -18.84
CA VAL A 30 -18.43 -23.53 -17.76
C VAL A 30 -17.92 -23.05 -16.40
N TRP A 31 -16.66 -22.62 -16.31
CA TRP A 31 -16.09 -22.06 -15.08
C TRP A 31 -16.84 -20.83 -14.58
N ARG A 32 -17.20 -19.93 -15.51
CA ARG A 32 -17.99 -18.72 -15.22
C ARG A 32 -19.42 -19.06 -14.80
N ILE A 33 -20.09 -20.00 -15.48
CA ILE A 33 -21.46 -20.44 -15.16
C ILE A 33 -21.53 -21.02 -13.75
N PHE A 34 -20.57 -21.86 -13.37
CA PHE A 34 -20.51 -22.47 -12.04
C PHE A 34 -19.84 -21.58 -10.98
N SER A 35 -19.44 -20.35 -11.34
CA SER A 35 -18.75 -19.42 -10.43
C SER A 35 -17.50 -20.02 -9.78
N PHE A 36 -16.81 -20.92 -10.48
CA PHE A 36 -15.52 -21.43 -10.00
C PHE A 36 -14.48 -20.31 -10.03
N PRO A 37 -13.56 -20.27 -9.05
CA PRO A 37 -12.46 -19.30 -9.08
C PRO A 37 -11.62 -19.53 -10.35
N ILE A 38 -11.64 -18.53 -11.24
CA ILE A 38 -10.96 -18.59 -12.55
C ILE A 38 -9.46 -18.31 -12.39
N HIS A 39 -9.09 -17.57 -11.34
CA HIS A 39 -7.72 -17.18 -11.06
C HIS A 39 -7.46 -17.33 -9.58
N GLU A 40 -6.53 -18.21 -9.22
CA GLU A 40 -5.96 -18.24 -7.89
C GLU A 40 -4.52 -17.74 -8.00
N ARG A 41 -4.22 -16.61 -7.34
CA ARG A 41 -2.89 -16.03 -7.33
C ARG A 41 -2.20 -16.42 -6.03
N HIS A 42 -1.33 -17.42 -6.13
CA HIS A 42 -0.44 -17.80 -5.04
C HIS A 42 1.00 -17.38 -5.39
N PRO A 43 1.69 -16.65 -4.51
CA PRO A 43 1.20 -16.05 -3.28
C PRO A 43 0.25 -14.85 -3.52
N SER A 44 -0.59 -14.56 -2.52
CA SER A 44 -1.46 -13.38 -2.55
C SER A 44 -0.63 -12.10 -2.48
N VAL A 45 -0.92 -11.13 -3.34
CA VAL A 45 -0.22 -9.84 -3.39
C VAL A 45 -1.14 -8.73 -2.90
N VAL A 46 -0.75 -8.06 -1.82
CA VAL A 46 -1.49 -6.94 -1.23
C VAL A 46 -0.77 -5.64 -1.56
N HIS A 47 -1.50 -4.68 -2.13
CA HIS A 47 -0.94 -3.36 -2.44
C HIS A 47 -0.96 -2.47 -1.21
N LEU A 48 0.19 -1.88 -0.91
CA LEU A 48 0.43 -1.03 0.24
C LEU A 48 0.59 0.43 -0.24
N ALA A 49 -0.22 1.32 0.35
CA ALA A 49 -0.25 2.72 -0.03
C ALA A 49 0.96 3.45 0.53
N VAL A 50 1.43 4.47 -0.20
CA VAL A 50 2.41 5.44 0.31
C VAL A 50 1.91 6.82 -0.04
N HIS A 51 1.85 7.67 0.96
CA HIS A 51 1.47 9.07 0.83
C HIS A 51 1.98 9.83 2.06
N LEU A 52 2.09 11.14 1.93
CA LEU A 52 2.37 12.04 3.04
C LEU A 52 1.11 12.30 3.88
N GLU A 53 1.26 13.05 4.96
CA GLU A 53 0.14 13.57 5.73
C GLU A 53 -0.79 14.38 4.80
N ASN A 54 -2.09 14.07 4.84
CA ASN A 54 -3.12 14.65 3.96
C ASN A 54 -2.94 14.42 2.45
N GLY A 55 -1.89 13.71 2.01
CA GLY A 55 -1.66 13.31 0.61
C GLY A 55 -2.44 12.06 0.18
N GLN A 56 -3.48 11.69 0.93
CA GLN A 56 -4.22 10.46 0.72
C GLN A 56 -5.14 10.56 -0.51
N ARG A 57 -5.17 9.52 -1.33
CA ARG A 57 -6.14 9.43 -2.42
C ARG A 57 -7.51 9.04 -1.89
N VAL A 58 -8.45 9.99 -1.92
CA VAL A 58 -9.83 9.80 -1.42
C VAL A 58 -10.82 10.02 -2.56
N TYR A 59 -11.78 9.11 -2.70
CA TYR A 59 -12.93 9.29 -3.59
C TYR A 59 -14.08 9.93 -2.82
N PHE A 60 -14.65 10.99 -3.38
CA PHE A 60 -15.72 11.76 -2.76
C PHE A 60 -16.78 12.18 -3.80
N THR A 61 -17.96 12.51 -3.32
CA THR A 61 -19.06 13.16 -4.04
C THR A 61 -19.23 14.57 -3.49
N ALA A 62 -19.91 15.46 -4.22
CA ALA A 62 -20.10 16.85 -3.79
C ALA A 62 -20.68 16.97 -2.37
N GLN A 63 -21.57 16.06 -1.98
CA GLN A 63 -22.23 16.05 -0.67
C GLN A 63 -21.31 15.59 0.47
N ASN A 64 -20.35 14.70 0.19
CA ASN A 64 -19.48 14.11 1.22
C ASN A 64 -18.05 14.69 1.24
N ALA A 65 -17.73 15.60 0.31
CA ALA A 65 -16.41 16.19 0.16
C ALA A 65 -15.90 16.83 1.47
N VAL A 66 -16.73 17.64 2.11
CA VAL A 66 -16.38 18.34 3.37
C VAL A 66 -16.10 17.35 4.49
N GLN A 67 -16.94 16.32 4.64
CA GLN A 67 -16.76 15.28 5.65
C GLN A 67 -15.50 14.44 5.39
N ARG A 68 -15.23 14.10 4.13
CA ARG A 68 -14.03 13.35 3.71
C ARG A 68 -12.74 14.15 3.86
N ALA A 69 -12.80 15.46 3.68
CA ALA A 69 -11.67 16.35 3.90
C ALA A 69 -11.37 16.50 5.41
N ALA A 70 -12.40 16.60 6.24
CA ALA A 70 -12.25 16.69 7.69
C ALA A 70 -11.76 15.37 8.32
N GLN A 71 -12.30 14.23 7.85
CA GLN A 71 -11.91 12.91 8.33
C GLN A 71 -11.64 11.97 7.15
N PRO A 72 -10.38 11.93 6.67
CA PRO A 72 -10.02 11.07 5.56
C PRO A 72 -10.12 9.60 5.97
N PRO A 73 -10.51 8.71 5.03
CA PRO A 73 -10.58 7.28 5.28
C PRO A 73 -9.20 6.69 5.56
N SER A 74 -9.09 5.85 6.60
CA SER A 74 -7.81 5.18 6.91
C SER A 74 -7.33 4.35 5.71
N THR A 75 -6.06 4.54 5.36
CA THR A 75 -5.35 3.80 4.32
C THR A 75 -4.57 2.64 4.94
N THR A 76 -3.99 1.78 4.11
CA THR A 76 -3.07 0.74 4.59
C THR A 76 -1.83 1.35 5.26
N LEU A 77 -1.42 2.58 4.96
CA LEU A 77 -0.29 3.21 5.63
C LEU A 77 -0.68 3.75 7.01
N THR A 78 -1.77 4.51 7.08
CA THR A 78 -2.25 5.09 8.35
C THR A 78 -2.60 4.00 9.35
N SER A 79 -3.30 2.95 8.90
CA SER A 79 -3.61 1.81 9.76
C SER A 79 -2.37 1.02 10.18
N PHE A 80 -1.29 0.99 9.38
CA PHE A 80 -0.04 0.35 9.80
C PHE A 80 0.55 1.07 11.01
N PHE A 81 0.64 2.40 10.98
CA PHE A 81 1.10 3.19 12.12
C PHE A 81 0.23 2.98 13.35
N GLU A 82 -1.10 3.03 13.20
CA GLU A 82 -2.04 2.72 14.30
C GLU A 82 -1.81 1.30 14.85
N THR A 83 -1.56 0.32 14.00
CA THR A 83 -1.32 -1.06 14.44
C THR A 83 0.01 -1.19 15.19
N CYS A 84 1.07 -0.53 14.71
CA CYS A 84 2.35 -0.48 15.41
C CYS A 84 2.24 0.22 16.78
N GLN A 85 1.35 1.20 16.95
CA GLN A 85 1.11 1.81 18.27
C GLN A 85 0.41 0.87 19.25
N ASN A 86 -0.49 0.01 18.76
CA ASN A 86 -1.36 -0.80 19.61
C ASN A 86 -0.87 -2.25 19.80
N ASP A 87 0.04 -2.73 18.97
CA ASP A 87 0.50 -4.12 18.95
C ASP A 87 2.02 -4.22 18.89
N ASP A 88 2.63 -4.77 19.96
CA ASP A 88 4.08 -4.96 20.08
C ASP A 88 4.65 -5.82 18.96
N PHE A 89 3.88 -6.81 18.46
CA PHE A 89 4.34 -7.64 17.35
C PHE A 89 4.46 -6.83 16.06
N ALA A 90 3.51 -5.92 15.80
CA ALA A 90 3.54 -5.08 14.62
C ALA A 90 4.73 -4.10 14.61
N GLN A 91 5.26 -3.72 15.79
CA GLN A 91 6.47 -2.90 15.88
C GLN A 91 7.73 -3.63 15.36
N THR A 92 7.72 -4.95 15.36
CA THR A 92 8.85 -5.75 14.86
C THR A 92 8.88 -5.88 13.34
N LEU A 93 7.81 -5.49 12.65
CA LEU A 93 7.61 -5.74 11.22
C LEU A 93 8.02 -4.54 10.35
N LEU A 94 8.51 -4.85 9.15
CA LEU A 94 8.58 -3.89 8.06
C LEU A 94 7.19 -3.70 7.43
N TYR A 95 6.99 -2.55 6.77
CA TYR A 95 5.70 -2.28 6.14
C TYR A 95 5.35 -3.32 5.06
N SER A 96 6.34 -3.75 4.26
CA SER A 96 6.17 -4.81 3.24
C SER A 96 5.84 -6.18 3.80
N GLU A 97 6.19 -6.45 5.06
CA GLU A 97 5.93 -7.72 5.76
C GLU A 97 4.56 -7.76 6.41
N MET A 98 3.91 -6.60 6.60
CA MET A 98 2.61 -6.49 7.27
C MET A 98 1.57 -7.48 6.71
N PRO A 99 1.39 -7.65 5.37
CA PRO A 99 0.40 -8.57 4.83
C PRO A 99 0.67 -10.05 5.12
N LYS A 100 1.89 -10.41 5.52
CA LYS A 100 2.29 -11.78 5.88
C LYS A 100 1.62 -12.23 7.18
N TYR A 101 1.41 -11.31 8.11
CA TYR A 101 0.89 -11.58 9.46
C TYR A 101 -0.49 -10.95 9.72
N TYR A 102 -0.81 -9.88 9.00
CA TYR A 102 -2.07 -9.16 9.11
C TYR A 102 -2.83 -9.20 7.79
N THR A 103 -4.16 -9.21 7.89
CA THR A 103 -5.07 -9.07 6.74
C THR A 103 -5.72 -7.70 6.79
N TRP A 104 -5.79 -7.04 5.64
CA TRP A 104 -6.54 -5.79 5.49
C TRP A 104 -8.05 -6.07 5.53
N ASN A 105 -8.76 -5.52 6.51
CA ASN A 105 -10.22 -5.53 6.54
C ASN A 105 -10.76 -4.27 5.87
N GLN A 106 -11.41 -4.43 4.72
CA GLN A 106 -11.91 -3.31 3.93
C GLN A 106 -13.09 -2.58 4.59
N SER A 107 -13.93 -3.28 5.33
CA SER A 107 -15.10 -2.70 6.01
C SER A 107 -14.69 -1.83 7.19
N SER A 108 -13.73 -2.30 7.99
CA SER A 108 -13.25 -1.59 9.17
C SER A 108 -11.99 -0.76 8.94
N ARG A 109 -11.44 -0.82 7.71
CA ARG A 109 -10.22 -0.13 7.23
C ARG A 109 -9.06 -0.24 8.20
N ARG A 110 -8.82 -1.46 8.67
CA ARG A 110 -7.72 -1.74 9.59
C ARG A 110 -7.05 -3.07 9.28
N PHE A 111 -5.79 -3.18 9.68
CA PHE A 111 -5.12 -4.46 9.76
C PHE A 111 -5.65 -5.27 10.94
N ILE A 112 -5.90 -6.56 10.70
CA ILE A 112 -6.33 -7.52 11.71
C ILE A 112 -5.37 -8.70 11.65
N ARG A 113 -4.94 -9.23 12.80
CA ARG A 113 -4.10 -10.42 12.87
C ARG A 113 -4.73 -11.57 12.08
N ARG A 114 -3.89 -12.30 11.35
CA ARG A 114 -4.33 -13.51 10.65
C ARG A 114 -4.73 -14.58 11.66
N LYS A 115 -5.80 -15.31 11.33
CA LYS A 115 -6.30 -16.44 12.13
C LYS A 115 -5.91 -17.80 11.55
N GLN A 116 -5.24 -17.81 10.40
CA GLN A 116 -4.87 -19.01 9.65
C GLN A 116 -3.45 -18.84 9.10
N GLY A 117 -2.71 -19.95 9.01
CA GLY A 117 -1.35 -19.99 8.49
C GLY A 117 -0.43 -20.83 9.37
N LYS A 118 0.88 -20.65 9.18
CA LYS A 118 1.92 -21.27 10.00
C LYS A 118 2.07 -20.47 11.29
N PRO A 119 1.94 -21.09 12.49
CA PRO A 119 2.13 -20.38 13.76
C PRO A 119 3.56 -19.85 13.84
N VAL A 120 3.71 -18.63 14.35
CA VAL A 120 5.03 -18.00 14.51
C VAL A 120 5.65 -18.45 15.83
N PRO A 121 6.86 -19.05 15.82
CA PRO A 121 7.53 -19.42 17.06
C PRO A 121 7.74 -18.20 17.98
N GLY A 122 7.42 -18.35 19.26
CA GLY A 122 7.61 -17.30 20.27
C GLY A 122 6.45 -16.31 20.45
N TYR A 123 5.41 -16.37 19.61
CA TYR A 123 4.21 -15.53 19.74
C TYR A 123 2.94 -16.37 19.79
N THR A 124 2.12 -16.18 20.83
CA THR A 124 0.79 -16.78 20.91
C THR A 124 -0.18 -16.02 20.01
N ASP A 125 -1.04 -16.75 19.30
CA ASP A 125 -2.07 -16.20 18.40
C ASP A 125 -1.54 -15.36 17.22
N VAL A 126 -0.31 -15.62 16.78
CA VAL A 126 0.25 -15.01 15.57
C VAL A 126 0.49 -16.08 14.52
N TYR A 127 -0.10 -15.87 13.36
CA TYR A 127 0.00 -16.76 12.20
C TYR A 127 0.63 -16.02 11.02
N SER A 128 1.47 -16.73 10.28
CA SER A 128 2.12 -16.24 9.08
C SER A 128 1.65 -17.00 7.85
N THR A 129 1.51 -16.30 6.72
CA THR A 129 1.22 -16.90 5.41
C THR A 129 2.26 -16.45 4.39
N ASP A 130 2.16 -16.90 3.14
CA ASP A 130 3.08 -16.51 2.06
C ASP A 130 2.68 -15.18 1.38
N ALA A 131 1.78 -14.39 1.97
CA ALA A 131 1.29 -13.15 1.38
C ALA A 131 2.40 -12.09 1.25
N ILE A 132 2.45 -11.41 0.10
CA ILE A 132 3.47 -10.41 -0.24
C ILE A 132 2.86 -9.01 -0.21
N GLY A 133 3.45 -8.10 0.57
CA GLY A 133 3.14 -6.69 0.53
C GLY A 133 3.92 -5.97 -0.56
N ARG A 134 3.22 -5.41 -1.54
CA ARG A 134 3.82 -4.61 -2.62
C ARG A 134 3.54 -3.14 -2.39
N ILE A 135 4.60 -2.41 -2.06
CA ILE A 135 4.57 -0.96 -1.92
C ILE A 135 4.61 -0.32 -3.32
N TYR A 136 3.76 0.67 -3.58
CA TYR A 136 3.74 1.37 -4.87
C TYR A 136 5.11 1.98 -5.20
N SER A 137 5.42 2.02 -6.50
CA SER A 137 6.61 2.72 -6.98
C SER A 137 6.36 4.22 -6.93
N VAL A 138 7.31 4.96 -6.35
CA VAL A 138 7.30 6.42 -6.31
C VAL A 138 8.46 6.91 -7.16
N HIS A 139 8.21 7.90 -8.02
CA HIS A 139 9.26 8.50 -8.84
C HIS A 139 10.19 9.36 -7.97
N PRO A 140 11.53 9.33 -8.18
CA PRO A 140 12.47 10.14 -7.39
C PRO A 140 12.21 11.66 -7.39
N SER A 141 11.50 12.19 -8.40
CA SER A 141 11.07 13.60 -8.42
C SER A 141 10.00 13.95 -7.39
N ASN A 142 9.29 12.96 -6.86
CA ASN A 142 8.45 13.13 -5.68
C ASN A 142 9.31 12.74 -4.48
N ASP A 143 10.21 13.65 -4.15
CA ASP A 143 11.28 13.53 -3.16
C ASP A 143 10.75 13.02 -1.82
N GLU A 144 9.81 13.72 -1.20
CA GLU A 144 9.29 13.39 0.13
C GLU A 144 8.65 11.99 0.17
N CYS A 145 7.79 11.65 -0.80
CA CYS A 145 7.19 10.31 -0.87
C CYS A 145 8.22 9.22 -1.20
N PHE A 146 9.26 9.55 -1.98
CA PHE A 146 10.32 8.61 -2.35
C PHE A 146 11.16 8.26 -1.12
N TYR A 147 11.54 9.24 -0.31
CA TYR A 147 12.24 9.01 0.96
C TYR A 147 11.37 8.27 1.96
N LEU A 148 10.09 8.63 2.10
CA LEU A 148 9.16 7.88 2.95
C LEU A 148 9.05 6.42 2.54
N ARG A 149 8.95 6.14 1.24
CA ARG A 149 8.95 4.76 0.72
C ARG A 149 10.23 4.02 1.12
N LEU A 150 11.39 4.67 0.99
CA LEU A 150 12.67 4.07 1.37
C LEU A 150 12.71 3.76 2.87
N LEU A 151 12.18 4.65 3.71
CA LEU A 151 12.06 4.43 5.15
C LEU A 151 11.17 3.24 5.47
N LEU A 152 9.98 3.16 4.86
CA LEU A 152 9.03 2.06 5.11
C LEU A 152 9.55 0.67 4.70
N VAL A 153 10.56 0.62 3.82
CA VAL A 153 11.23 -0.62 3.41
C VAL A 153 12.32 -1.04 4.38
N ASN A 154 12.96 -0.09 5.09
CA ASN A 154 14.15 -0.36 5.91
C ASN A 154 13.91 -0.23 7.42
N VAL A 155 12.91 0.56 7.83
CA VAL A 155 12.60 0.86 9.23
C VAL A 155 11.43 0.01 9.71
N ARG A 156 11.62 -0.64 10.86
CA ARG A 156 10.60 -1.47 11.52
C ARG A 156 9.78 -0.64 12.50
N GLY A 157 8.48 -0.94 12.58
CA GLY A 157 7.58 -0.38 13.59
C GLY A 157 7.46 1.14 13.69
N PRO A 158 7.48 1.92 12.60
CA PRO A 158 7.25 3.36 12.70
C PRO A 158 5.85 3.62 13.28
N THR A 159 5.77 4.49 14.28
CA THR A 159 4.52 4.81 14.98
C THR A 159 3.82 6.06 14.45
N HIS A 160 4.53 6.95 13.75
CA HIS A 160 3.97 8.15 13.15
C HIS A 160 4.77 8.55 11.90
N HIS A 161 4.18 9.38 11.03
CA HIS A 161 4.89 10.01 9.93
C HIS A 161 6.14 10.74 10.47
N SER A 162 5.96 11.57 11.51
CA SER A 162 7.02 12.35 12.17
C SER A 162 8.19 11.50 12.68
N ASN A 163 7.89 10.35 13.29
CA ASN A 163 8.88 9.47 13.90
C ASN A 163 9.76 8.79 12.82
N SER A 164 9.23 8.61 11.60
CA SER A 164 10.01 8.12 10.47
C SER A 164 11.09 9.11 10.00
N TYR A 165 10.85 10.42 10.12
CA TYR A 165 11.84 11.46 9.82
C TYR A 165 12.84 11.66 10.97
N GLU A 166 12.42 11.46 12.22
CA GLU A 166 13.29 11.60 13.39
C GLU A 166 14.33 10.46 13.45
N LEU A 167 13.98 9.25 13.01
CA LEU A 167 14.90 8.12 12.81
C LEU A 167 15.97 8.36 11.73
N LEU A 168 15.79 9.32 10.81
CA LEU A 168 16.87 9.75 9.90
C LEU A 168 18.01 10.43 10.66
N MET A 169 17.75 11.08 11.79
CA MET A 169 18.82 11.72 12.58
C MET A 169 19.65 10.70 13.38
N VAL A 170 19.10 9.51 13.67
CA VAL A 170 19.76 8.49 14.50
C VAL A 170 20.48 7.43 13.64
N ASN A 171 19.93 7.08 12.48
CA ASN A 171 20.49 6.03 11.61
C ASN A 171 21.35 6.57 10.45
N CYS A 172 21.49 7.88 10.28
CA CYS A 172 22.48 8.49 9.36
C CYS A 172 23.83 8.76 10.06
N VAL A 173 24.33 7.81 10.85
CA VAL A 173 25.74 7.77 11.25
C VAL A 173 26.36 6.53 10.62
N ASP A 174 26.77 6.64 9.35
CA ASP A 174 27.68 5.65 8.76
C ASP A 174 29.11 5.96 9.25
N PRO A 175 29.82 5.01 9.92
CA PRO A 175 31.15 5.26 10.48
C PRO A 175 32.26 5.40 9.45
N THR A 176 32.02 5.12 8.18
CA THR A 176 33.05 5.12 7.14
C THR A 176 32.42 5.35 5.76
N GLU A 177 32.48 6.57 5.23
CA GLU A 177 33.05 6.89 3.90
C GLU A 177 32.79 8.36 3.48
N LYS A 178 33.59 8.79 2.51
CA LYS A 178 34.04 10.15 2.14
C LYS A 178 32.95 11.03 1.49
N PRO A 179 33.16 12.37 1.41
CA PRO A 179 32.09 13.34 1.22
C PRO A 179 31.56 13.32 -0.21
N VAL A 180 30.40 12.69 -0.39
CA VAL A 180 29.54 12.93 -1.54
C VAL A 180 28.60 14.06 -1.14
N ASN A 181 28.54 15.10 -1.97
CA ASN A 181 27.80 16.34 -1.73
C ASN A 181 26.29 16.12 -1.57
N VAL A 182 25.87 15.66 -0.40
CA VAL A 182 24.46 15.54 0.00
C VAL A 182 24.25 16.31 1.32
N CYS A 183 24.75 17.54 1.39
CA CYS A 183 24.62 18.38 2.59
C CYS A 183 23.94 19.74 2.38
N ASN A 184 23.13 19.92 1.32
CA ASN A 184 22.46 21.21 1.09
C ASN A 184 20.92 21.22 1.13
N CYS A 185 20.22 20.11 1.39
CA CYS A 185 18.75 20.15 1.57
C CYS A 185 18.25 20.10 3.02
N LEU A 186 19.10 19.79 4.00
CA LEU A 186 18.68 19.75 5.42
C LEU A 186 18.74 21.10 6.14
N LYS A 187 18.92 22.22 5.41
CA LYS A 187 18.94 23.57 6.00
C LYS A 187 17.64 24.36 5.90
N MET A 188 16.60 23.84 5.25
CA MET A 188 15.31 24.53 5.12
C MET A 188 14.24 23.49 5.48
N THR A 189 13.80 23.30 6.73
CA THR A 189 12.72 24.11 7.34
C THR A 189 12.53 23.62 8.80
N LEU A 190 13.57 23.69 9.65
CA LEU A 190 13.47 23.33 11.08
C LEU A 190 13.84 24.48 12.04
N ILE A 191 14.09 25.69 11.51
CA ILE A 191 14.26 26.91 12.33
C ILE A 191 12.92 27.65 12.55
N GLY A 192 11.85 27.30 11.81
CA GLY A 192 10.62 28.10 11.78
C GLY A 192 9.45 27.70 12.70
N ILE A 193 9.43 26.49 13.28
CA ILE A 193 8.23 26.00 14.00
C ILE A 193 8.45 25.78 15.50
N LYS A 194 9.69 25.85 16.00
CA LYS A 194 9.98 25.60 17.43
C LYS A 194 10.11 26.85 18.32
N LEU A 195 9.70 28.03 17.86
CA LEU A 195 9.72 29.26 18.69
C LEU A 195 8.35 29.86 19.05
N SER A 196 7.21 29.21 18.73
CA SER A 196 5.88 29.76 19.06
C SER A 196 5.10 28.98 20.13
N MET A 197 5.74 28.04 20.85
CA MET A 197 5.11 27.31 21.96
C MET A 197 5.89 27.42 23.28
N MET A 198 6.75 28.43 23.42
CA MET A 198 7.35 28.80 24.70
C MET A 198 7.63 30.31 24.71
N LEU A 199 6.54 31.09 24.70
CA LEU A 199 6.32 32.40 25.33
C LEU A 199 4.88 32.82 25.08
#